data_AF-A0A1E4FDY6-F1
#
_entry.id   AF-A0A1E4FDY6-F1
#
_cell.length_a   1.000
_cell.length_b   1.000
_cell.length_c   1.000
_cell.angle_alpha   90.00
_cell.angle_beta   90.00
_cell.angle_gamma   90.00
#
_symmetry.space_group_name_H-M   'P 1'
#
loop_
_entity.id
_entity.type
_entity.pdbx_description
1 polymer ?
#
loop_
_entity_poly.entity_id
_entity_poly.type
_entity_poly.pdbx_seq_one_letter_code
_entity_poly.pdbx_strand_id
1 'polypeptide(L)' 'MRSREGAPVAVPVEWDEVAALKAANSFSLSGAAERAQDEMAWARYFKLRRSLADKMLHSVGAEADE' A
#
# COMPACT_ATOMS: atom_id res chain seq x y z
N MET A 1 6.41 -11.98 3.92
CA MET A 1 7.59 -11.54 4.71
C MET A 1 8.74 -11.14 3.80
N ARG A 2 9.70 -10.39 4.32
CA ARG A 2 10.94 -10.01 3.60
C ARG A 2 12.10 -10.84 4.13
N SER A 3 13.00 -11.27 3.24
CA SER A 3 14.23 -11.97 3.62
C SER A 3 15.27 -10.98 4.16
N ARG A 4 15.00 -10.46 5.36
CA ARG A 4 15.81 -9.52 6.11
C ARG A 4 15.78 -9.89 7.59
N GLU A 5 16.73 -9.37 8.35
CA GLU A 5 16.76 -9.55 9.80
C GLU A 5 15.41 -9.15 10.43
N GLY A 6 14.92 -9.98 11.37
CA GLY A 6 13.61 -9.81 12.00
C GLY A 6 12.41 -10.20 11.14
N ALA A 7 12.63 -10.68 9.90
CA ALA A 7 11.59 -11.12 8.96
C ALA A 7 10.39 -10.15 8.81
N PRO A 8 10.63 -8.84 8.55
CA PRO A 8 9.56 -7.85 8.53
C PRO A 8 8.54 -8.15 7.43
N VAL A 9 7.31 -7.69 7.61
CA VAL A 9 6.19 -7.94 6.69
C VAL A 9 5.69 -6.63 6.09
N ALA A 10 5.36 -6.64 4.80
CA ALA A 10 4.66 -5.54 4.16
C ALA A 10 3.19 -5.62 4.55
N VAL A 11 2.71 -4.65 5.32
CA VAL A 11 1.38 -4.63 5.91
C VAL A 11 0.59 -3.44 5.33
N PRO A 12 -0.62 -3.68 4.79
CA PRO A 12 -1.52 -2.60 4.39
C PRO A 12 -1.88 -1.68 5.57
N VAL A 13 -1.94 -0.39 5.28
CA VAL A 13 -2.26 0.66 6.26
C VAL A 13 -3.27 1.65 5.67
N GLU A 14 -4.02 2.30 6.54
CA GLU A 14 -4.86 3.46 6.26
C GLU A 14 -4.00 4.71 6.06
N TRP A 15 -4.57 5.75 5.43
CA TRP A 15 -3.84 7.00 5.23
C TRP A 15 -3.57 7.77 6.52
N ASP A 16 -4.52 7.74 7.45
CA ASP A 16 -4.44 8.51 8.71
C ASP A 16 -3.34 7.99 9.65
N GLU A 17 -2.95 6.71 9.54
CA GLU A 17 -1.88 6.16 10.38
C GLU A 17 -0.47 6.41 9.83
N VAL A 18 -0.32 6.78 8.55
CA VAL A 18 0.99 6.93 7.90
C VAL A 18 1.87 7.93 8.66
N ALA A 19 1.29 9.03 9.14
CA ALA A 19 2.00 10.06 9.88
C ALA A 19 2.55 9.58 11.25
N ALA A 20 1.95 8.52 11.82
CA ALA A 20 2.37 7.94 13.08
C ALA A 20 3.45 6.84 12.93
N LEU A 21 3.67 6.33 11.71
CA LEU A 21 4.64 5.28 11.47
C LEU A 21 6.07 5.81 11.58
N LYS A 22 6.87 5.20 12.47
CA LYS A 22 8.27 5.59 12.71
C LYS A 22 9.25 4.94 11.73
N ALA A 23 8.89 3.79 11.16
CA ALA A 23 9.74 3.02 10.27
C ALA A 23 8.90 2.13 9.36
N ALA A 24 9.44 1.81 8.18
CA ALA A 24 8.75 0.96 7.20
C ALA A 24 8.76 -0.55 7.55
N ASN A 25 9.65 -0.98 8.45
CA ASN A 25 9.87 -2.39 8.79
C ASN A 25 9.44 -2.74 10.23
N SER A 26 8.54 -1.96 10.83
CA SER A 26 8.09 -2.15 12.21
C SER A 26 7.18 -3.37 12.42
N PHE A 27 6.61 -3.94 11.35
CA PHE A 27 5.68 -5.05 11.44
C PHE A 27 6.40 -6.40 11.37
N SER A 28 6.33 -7.16 12.47
CA SER A 28 6.74 -8.56 12.53
C SER A 28 5.70 -9.49 11.89
N LEU A 29 6.05 -10.76 11.68
CA LEU A 29 5.12 -11.76 11.16
C LEU A 29 3.89 -11.97 12.06
N SER A 30 4.09 -12.04 13.38
CA SER A 30 2.99 -12.22 14.34
C SER A 30 2.08 -11.00 14.37
N GLY A 31 2.65 -9.79 14.42
CA GLY A 31 1.87 -8.54 14.40
C GLY A 31 1.10 -8.36 13.10
N ALA A 32 1.68 -8.77 11.97
CA ALA A 32 0.97 -8.76 10.68
C ALA A 32 -0.19 -9.76 10.65
N ALA A 33 -0.05 -10.95 11.26
CA ALA A 33 -1.11 -11.96 11.31
C ALA A 33 -2.28 -11.53 12.20
N GLU A 34 -1.99 -10.90 13.34
CA GLU A 34 -3.01 -10.30 14.22
C GLU A 34 -3.78 -9.20 13.49
N ARG A 35 -3.05 -8.31 12.82
CA ARG A 35 -3.66 -7.20 12.09
C ARG A 35 -4.47 -7.63 10.87
N ALA A 36 -4.13 -8.75 10.24
CA ALA A 36 -4.90 -9.30 9.13
C ALA A 36 -6.32 -9.76 9.52
N GLN A 37 -6.63 -9.84 10.82
CA GLN A 37 -7.99 -10.09 11.30
C GLN A 37 -8.89 -8.84 11.20
N ASP A 38 -8.31 -7.66 11.00
CA ASP A 38 -9.03 -6.40 10.77
C ASP A 38 -9.16 -6.15 9.26
N GLU A 39 -10.37 -5.85 8.78
CA GLU A 39 -10.71 -5.78 7.36
C GLU A 39 -10.49 -4.41 6.71
N MET A 40 -10.02 -3.38 7.43
CA MET A 40 -10.21 -1.99 7.00
C MET A 40 -9.30 -1.50 5.86
N ALA A 41 -7.97 -1.59 6.01
CA ALA A 41 -7.00 -0.82 5.20
C ALA A 41 -7.28 -0.83 3.69
N TRP A 42 -7.59 -2.00 3.13
CA TRP A 42 -7.76 -2.20 1.69
C TRP A 42 -9.16 -2.72 1.30
N ALA A 43 -10.18 -2.53 2.14
CA ALA A 43 -11.54 -3.04 1.91
C ALA A 43 -12.14 -2.66 0.54
N ARG A 44 -11.70 -1.51 -0.01
CA ARG A 44 -12.20 -0.97 -1.30
C ARG A 44 -11.29 -1.25 -2.49
N TYR A 45 -10.13 -1.88 -2.29
CA TYR A 45 -9.10 -2.04 -3.32
C TYR A 45 -9.67 -2.67 -4.60
N PHE A 46 -10.38 -3.80 -4.48
CA PHE A 46 -10.97 -4.50 -5.63
C PHE A 46 -12.22 -3.82 -6.21
N LYS A 47 -12.80 -2.85 -5.51
CA LYS A 47 -13.97 -2.07 -5.99
C LYS A 47 -13.55 -0.85 -6.81
N LEU A 48 -12.30 -0.40 -6.68
CA LEU A 48 -11.81 0.79 -7.35
C LEU A 48 -11.24 0.41 -8.72
N ARG A 49 -11.88 0.89 -9.79
CA ARG A 49 -11.33 0.86 -11.15
C ARG A 49 -11.01 2.28 -11.59
N ARG A 50 -9.77 2.51 -12.04
CA ARG A 50 -9.27 3.81 -12.54
C ARG A 50 -8.45 3.53 -13.80
N SER A 51 -8.68 4.30 -14.85
CA SER A 51 -7.82 4.37 -16.03
C SER A 51 -6.83 5.52 -15.88
N LEU A 52 -5.71 5.43 -16.60
CA LEU A 52 -4.82 6.57 -16.79
C LEU A 52 -5.48 7.51 -17.81
N ALA A 53 -5.69 8.77 -17.42
CA ALA A 53 -6.24 9.78 -18.31
C ALA A 53 -5.12 10.53 -19.03
N ASP A 54 -5.38 11.03 -20.23
CA ASP A 54 -4.40 11.79 -21.03
C ASP A 54 -3.81 12.97 -20.27
N LYS A 55 -4.63 13.66 -19.47
CA LYS A 55 -4.16 14.74 -18.58
C LYS A 55 -3.09 14.27 -17.59
N MET A 56 -3.20 13.05 -17.06
CA MET A 56 -2.20 12.47 -16.16
C MET A 56 -0.93 12.11 -16.93
N LEU A 57 -1.05 11.53 -18.13
CA LEU A 57 0.08 11.19 -19.00
C LEU A 57 0.88 12.45 -19.38
N HIS A 58 0.19 13.48 -19.85
CA HIS A 58 0.81 14.77 -20.16
C HIS A 58 1.46 15.43 -18.93
N SER A 59 0.86 15.30 -17.74
CA SER A 59 1.44 15.86 -16.52
C SER A 59 2.81 15.26 -16.14
N VAL A 60 3.10 14.06 -16.64
CA VAL A 60 4.38 13.36 -16.42
C VAL A 60 5.25 13.28 -17.67
N GLY A 61 4.86 13.97 -18.76
CA GLY A 61 5.61 14.00 -20.02
C GLY A 61 5.52 12.71 -20.85
N ALA A 62 4.51 11.87 -20.60
CA ALA A 62 4.22 10.70 -21.40
C ALA A 62 3.12 11.00 -22.44
N GLU A 63 3.14 10.30 -23.57
CA GLU A 63 2.08 10.35 -24.59
C GLU A 63 1.23 9.08 -24.53
N ALA A 64 -0.05 9.18 -24.87
CA ALA A 64 -0.92 8.02 -25.03
C ALA A 64 -0.74 7.44 -26.44
N ASP A 65 -0.46 6.15 -26.55
CA ASP A 65 -0.54 5.45 -27.84
C ASP A 65 -2.02 5.38 -28.28
N GLU A 66 -2.26 5.66 -29.56
CA GLU A 66 -3.58 5.71 -30.22
C GLU A 66 -4.29 4.35 -30.29
#